data_AF-I0ENT8-F1
#
_entry.id   AF-I0ENT8-F1
#
_cell.length_a   1.000
_cell.length_b   1.000
_cell.length_c   1.000
_cell.angle_alpha   90.00
_cell.angle_beta   90.00
_cell.angle_gamma   90.00
#
_symmetry.space_group_name_H-M   'P 1'
#
loop_
_entity.id
_entity.type
_entity.pdbx_description
1 polymer ?
#
loop_
_entity_poly.entity_id
_entity_poly.type
_entity_poly.pdbx_seq_one_letter_code
_entity_poly.pdbx_strand_id
1 'polypeptide(L)'
;MRFLVFLLLLGVLCAKSLPKWAQKCIVVVQKESVLACGKGLITSSNTEYALDLAKTQATEKILSFLHSDTSATIEMSAKNIKARYIGSKEVYVLLEIKKSFIKNVKGEEP
;
A
#
# COMPACT_ATOMS: atom_id res chain seq x y z
N MET A 1 50.09 6.89 -18.63
CA MET A 1 48.85 6.09 -18.66
C MET A 1 48.35 5.81 -17.23
N ARG A 2 48.01 6.85 -16.46
CA ARG A 2 47.81 6.75 -15.00
C ARG A 2 46.57 7.53 -14.52
N PHE A 3 45.57 7.65 -15.38
CA PHE A 3 44.35 8.44 -15.13
C PHE A 3 43.06 7.82 -15.70
N LEU A 4 43.06 6.53 -16.05
CA LEU A 4 41.89 5.86 -16.63
C LEU A 4 41.19 4.88 -15.68
N VAL A 5 41.68 4.73 -14.44
CA VAL A 5 41.13 3.77 -13.47
C VAL A 5 40.17 4.41 -12.46
N PHE A 6 40.14 5.74 -12.34
CA PHE A 6 39.36 6.44 -11.30
C PHE A 6 37.93 6.83 -11.69
N LEU A 7 37.53 6.66 -12.95
CA LEU A 7 36.19 7.05 -13.43
C LEU A 7 35.14 5.92 -13.35
N LEU A 8 35.49 4.75 -12.81
CA LEU A 8 34.59 3.60 -12.66
C LEU A 8 33.91 3.51 -11.27
N LEU A 9 34.16 4.45 -10.36
CA LEU A 9 33.71 4.36 -8.95
C LEU A 9 32.60 5.34 -8.54
N LEU A 10 32.04 6.14 -9.45
CA LEU A 10 30.97 7.11 -9.14
C LEU A 10 29.58 6.71 -9.66
N GLY A 11 29.39 5.43 -9.99
CA GLY A 11 28.07 4.85 -10.18
C GLY A 11 27.47 4.40 -8.84
N VAL A 12 27.39 5.29 -7.85
CA VAL A 12 26.54 5.04 -6.67
C VAL A 12 25.11 5.12 -7.18
N LEU A 13 24.64 3.99 -7.73
CA LEU A 13 23.24 3.68 -7.89
C LEU A 13 22.62 3.83 -6.50
N CYS A 14 22.07 5.01 -6.23
CA CYS A 14 21.05 5.20 -5.21
C CYS A 14 19.87 4.32 -5.60
N ALA A 15 19.99 3.01 -5.37
CA ALA A 15 18.87 2.11 -5.31
C ALA A 15 17.99 2.67 -4.20
N LYS A 16 16.97 3.46 -4.57
CA LYS A 16 15.96 3.95 -3.64
C LYS A 16 15.34 2.70 -3.04
N SER A 17 15.80 2.33 -1.85
CA SER A 17 15.29 1.18 -1.13
C SER A 17 13.81 1.44 -0.85
N LEU A 18 12.98 0.42 -1.05
CA LEU A 18 11.57 0.48 -0.70
C LEU A 18 11.40 1.04 0.72
N PRO A 19 10.43 1.95 0.95
CA PRO A 19 10.09 2.38 2.29
C PRO A 19 9.77 1.20 3.21
N LYS A 20 10.09 1.28 4.50
CA LYS A 20 9.87 0.16 5.46
C LYS A 20 8.45 -0.40 5.44
N TRP A 21 7.44 0.46 5.26
CA TRP A 21 6.03 0.06 5.16
C TRP A 21 5.72 -0.73 3.87
N ALA A 22 6.39 -0.40 2.77
CA ALA A 22 6.22 -1.07 1.47
C ALA A 22 7.01 -2.39 1.39
N GLN A 23 8.14 -2.50 2.10
CA GLN A 23 8.95 -3.73 2.13
C GLN A 23 8.15 -4.93 2.65
N LYS A 24 7.42 -4.75 3.77
CA LYS A 24 6.59 -5.82 4.34
C LYS A 24 5.23 -5.93 3.68
N CYS A 25 4.69 -4.79 3.24
CA CYS A 25 3.37 -4.64 2.66
C CYS A 25 2.25 -5.42 3.39
N ILE A 26 2.15 -5.23 4.70
CA ILE A 26 1.21 -5.92 5.58
C ILE A 26 0.07 -5.00 6.04
N VAL A 27 -0.88 -5.58 6.77
CA VAL A 27 -1.88 -4.86 7.58
C VAL A 27 -1.29 -4.61 8.97
N VAL A 28 -1.54 -3.42 9.51
CA VAL A 28 -1.11 -3.02 10.85
C VAL A 28 -2.29 -2.38 11.58
N VAL A 29 -2.62 -2.90 12.75
CA VAL A 29 -3.62 -2.31 13.65
C VAL A 29 -2.93 -1.28 14.53
N GLN A 30 -3.46 -0.06 14.52
CA GLN A 30 -3.08 0.99 15.47
C GLN A 30 -4.21 1.20 16.48
N LYS A 31 -3.96 2.06 17.47
CA LYS A 31 -4.95 2.35 18.52
C LYS A 31 -6.29 2.80 17.93
N GLU A 32 -6.26 3.75 17.00
CA GLU A 32 -7.45 4.42 16.44
C GLU A 32 -7.68 4.15 14.95
N SER A 33 -6.82 3.35 14.31
CA SER A 33 -6.90 3.10 12.87
C SER A 33 -6.38 1.72 12.48
N VAL A 34 -6.72 1.30 11.28
CA VAL A 34 -6.15 0.14 10.60
C VAL A 34 -5.44 0.66 9.36
N LEU A 35 -4.18 0.25 9.19
CA LEU A 35 -3.37 0.55 8.03
C LEU A 35 -3.21 -0.70 7.18
N ALA A 36 -3.29 -0.58 5.86
CA ALA A 36 -2.92 -1.68 4.97
C ALA A 36 -2.13 -1.19 3.77
N CYS A 37 -1.11 -1.97 3.42
CA CYS A 37 -0.38 -1.79 2.19
C CYS A 37 -0.92 -2.69 1.09
N GLY A 38 -1.11 -2.13 -0.11
CA GLY A 38 -1.38 -2.86 -1.34
C GLY A 38 -0.30 -2.58 -2.38
N LYS A 39 -0.12 -3.53 -3.30
CA LYS A 39 0.91 -3.50 -4.33
C LYS A 39 0.27 -3.63 -5.71
N GLY A 40 0.76 -2.88 -6.69
CA GLY A 40 0.33 -2.98 -8.08
C GLY A 40 1.52 -3.12 -9.00
N LEU A 41 1.45 -4.03 -9.97
CA LEU A 41 2.46 -4.18 -11.00
C LEU A 41 2.20 -3.17 -12.13
N ILE A 42 3.22 -2.48 -12.57
CA ILE A 42 3.16 -1.59 -13.73
C ILE A 42 3.29 -2.47 -14.98
N THR A 43 2.17 -2.67 -15.67
CA THR A 43 2.12 -3.33 -16.98
C THR A 43 1.98 -2.28 -18.07
N SER A 44 2.69 -2.44 -19.19
CA SER A 44 2.62 -1.52 -20.35
C SER A 44 2.81 -0.04 -19.98
N SER A 45 3.66 0.25 -18.99
CA SER A 45 3.91 1.59 -18.46
C SER A 45 2.68 2.30 -17.86
N ASN A 46 1.57 1.59 -17.62
CA ASN A 46 0.37 2.16 -17.04
C ASN A 46 0.47 2.20 -15.50
N THR A 47 0.95 3.34 -15.00
CA THR A 47 1.13 3.56 -13.56
C THR A 47 -0.21 3.81 -12.85
N GLU A 48 -1.19 4.37 -13.55
CA GLU A 48 -2.51 4.68 -12.97
C GLU A 48 -3.28 3.40 -12.67
N TYR A 49 -3.30 2.46 -13.62
CA TYR A 49 -3.85 1.12 -13.40
C TYR A 49 -3.17 0.40 -12.23
N ALA A 50 -1.84 0.47 -12.17
CA ALA A 50 -1.09 -0.12 -11.06
C ALA A 50 -1.48 0.51 -9.72
N LEU A 51 -1.70 1.84 -9.68
CA LEU A 51 -2.12 2.54 -8.47
C LEU A 51 -3.53 2.14 -8.04
N ASP A 52 -4.44 1.96 -8.99
CA ASP A 52 -5.79 1.48 -8.70
C ASP A 52 -5.77 0.05 -8.15
N LEU A 53 -5.00 -0.85 -8.79
CA LEU A 53 -4.78 -2.20 -8.31
C LEU A 53 -4.20 -2.22 -6.89
N ALA A 54 -3.21 -1.37 -6.60
CA ALA A 54 -2.63 -1.25 -5.26
C ALA A 54 -3.65 -0.75 -4.22
N LYS A 55 -4.54 0.19 -4.57
CA LYS A 55 -5.63 0.64 -3.68
C LYS A 55 -6.63 -0.48 -3.40
N THR A 56 -7.00 -1.24 -4.44
CA THR A 56 -7.91 -2.38 -4.34
C THR A 56 -7.33 -3.45 -3.44
N GLN A 57 -6.08 -3.86 -3.64
CA GLN A 57 -5.41 -4.81 -2.76
C GLN A 57 -5.30 -4.34 -1.31
N ALA A 58 -4.99 -3.05 -1.09
CA ALA A 58 -4.95 -2.50 0.26
C ALA A 58 -6.34 -2.55 0.91
N THR A 59 -7.39 -2.24 0.15
CA THR A 59 -8.78 -2.33 0.60
C THR A 59 -9.16 -3.76 0.98
N GLU A 60 -8.90 -4.72 0.10
CA GLU A 60 -9.20 -6.13 0.32
C GLU A 60 -8.52 -6.65 1.58
N LYS A 61 -7.25 -6.31 1.80
CA LYS A 61 -6.54 -6.69 3.03
C LYS A 61 -7.18 -6.14 4.30
N ILE A 62 -7.71 -4.90 4.27
CA ILE A 62 -8.45 -4.36 5.42
C ILE A 62 -9.76 -5.13 5.60
N LEU A 63 -10.51 -5.37 4.51
CA LEU A 63 -11.75 -6.14 4.59
C LEU A 63 -11.52 -7.56 5.10
N SER A 64 -10.52 -8.28 4.59
CA SER A 64 -10.15 -9.61 5.08
C SER A 64 -9.74 -9.60 6.55
N PHE A 65 -9.00 -8.57 6.99
CA PHE A 65 -8.63 -8.40 8.39
C PHE A 65 -9.85 -8.14 9.30
N LEU A 66 -10.88 -7.45 8.80
CA LEU A 66 -12.10 -7.20 9.57
C LEU A 66 -13.10 -8.36 9.49
N HIS A 67 -13.17 -9.06 8.37
CA HIS A 67 -14.04 -10.22 8.16
C HIS A 67 -13.62 -11.45 8.95
N SER A 68 -12.35 -11.58 9.33
CA SER A 68 -11.95 -12.57 10.34
C SER A 68 -12.57 -12.30 11.72
N ASP A 69 -13.04 -11.07 11.98
CA ASP A 69 -13.61 -10.66 13.26
C ASP A 69 -15.14 -10.40 13.23
N THR A 70 -15.78 -10.08 12.09
CA THR A 70 -17.27 -10.02 11.86
C THR A 70 -17.61 -9.50 10.45
N SER A 71 -18.86 -9.61 9.97
CA SER A 71 -19.35 -8.97 8.73
C SER A 71 -19.31 -7.43 8.81
N ALA A 72 -18.12 -6.84 8.67
CA ALA A 72 -17.90 -5.40 8.69
C ALA A 72 -17.99 -4.83 7.26
N THR A 73 -18.85 -3.83 7.07
CA THR A 73 -18.91 -3.04 5.84
C THR A 73 -18.17 -1.73 6.05
N ILE A 74 -17.28 -1.36 5.12
CA ILE A 74 -16.52 -0.12 5.20
C ILE A 74 -16.94 0.82 4.06
N GLU A 75 -17.42 2.02 4.41
CA GLU A 75 -17.64 3.09 3.44
C GLU A 75 -16.31 3.52 2.80
N MET A 76 -16.29 3.64 1.47
CA MET A 76 -15.06 3.93 0.71
C MET A 76 -14.50 5.34 1.00
N SER A 77 -15.36 6.28 1.38
CA SER A 77 -15.04 7.64 1.84
C SER A 77 -14.26 7.69 3.16
N ALA A 78 -14.30 6.60 3.94
CA ALA A 78 -13.57 6.50 5.21
C ALA A 78 -12.08 6.17 5.05
N LYS A 79 -11.65 5.84 3.83
CA LYS A 79 -10.29 5.42 3.50
C LYS A 79 -9.45 6.63 3.13
N ASN A 80 -8.31 6.81 3.79
CA ASN A 80 -7.34 7.85 3.46
C ASN A 80 -6.04 7.24 2.92
N ILE A 81 -5.53 7.77 1.82
CA ILE A 81 -4.20 7.39 1.30
C ILE A 81 -3.13 8.13 2.12
N LYS A 82 -2.40 7.40 2.96
CA LYS A 82 -1.32 7.96 3.77
C LYS A 82 -0.04 8.17 2.99
N ALA A 83 0.29 7.20 2.14
CA ALA A 83 1.54 7.21 1.40
C ALA A 83 1.39 6.45 0.08
N ARG A 84 2.21 6.86 -0.89
CA ARG A 84 2.39 6.17 -2.16
C ARG A 84 3.88 6.05 -2.44
N TYR A 85 4.29 4.92 -3.00
CA TYR A 85 5.63 4.72 -3.53
C TYR A 85 5.51 4.20 -4.96
N ILE A 86 6.15 4.87 -5.90
CA ILE A 86 6.17 4.49 -7.32
C ILE A 86 7.59 4.06 -7.65
N GLY A 87 7.78 2.76 -7.81
CA GLY A 87 9.01 2.17 -8.32
C GLY A 87 8.98 2.04 -9.84
N SER A 88 10.02 1.44 -10.42
CA SER A 88 10.13 1.22 -11.86
C SER A 88 9.20 0.13 -12.41
N LYS A 89 8.87 -0.87 -11.59
CA LYS A 89 8.02 -2.01 -11.96
C LYS A 89 6.76 -2.13 -11.13
N GLU A 90 6.75 -1.54 -9.94
CA GLU A 90 5.70 -1.75 -8.96
C GLU A 90 5.37 -0.44 -8.27
N VAL A 91 4.10 -0.28 -7.89
CA VAL A 91 3.62 0.79 -7.03
C VAL A 91 3.06 0.21 -5.75
N TYR A 92 3.12 1.01 -4.69
CA TYR A 92 2.64 0.66 -3.37
C TYR A 92 1.76 1.78 -2.84
N VAL A 93 0.66 1.41 -2.21
CA VAL A 93 -0.28 2.34 -1.58
C VAL A 93 -0.47 1.93 -0.13
N LEU A 94 -0.35 2.88 0.79
CA LEU A 94 -0.69 2.71 2.20
C LEU A 94 -2.03 3.40 2.46
N LEU A 95 -3.06 2.61 2.76
CA LEU A 95 -4.38 3.09 3.17
C LEU A 95 -4.48 3.11 4.69
N GLU A 96 -5.17 4.11 5.22
CA GLU A 96 -5.66 4.19 6.60
C GLU A 96 -7.17 4.22 6.61
N ILE A 97 -7.77 3.45 7.52
CA ILE A 97 -9.17 3.59 7.93
C ILE A 97 -9.19 3.86 9.43
N LYS A 98 -9.85 4.93 9.86
CA LYS A 98 -10.08 5.14 11.30
C LYS A 98 -11.12 4.14 11.80
N LYS A 99 -10.91 3.59 12.99
CA LYS A 99 -11.84 2.63 13.60
C LYS A 99 -13.24 3.19 13.77
N SER A 100 -13.38 4.51 13.96
CA SER A 100 -14.67 5.21 14.03
C SER A 100 -15.55 5.02 12.79
N PHE A 101 -14.98 4.65 11.64
CA PHE A 101 -15.71 4.41 10.40
C PHE A 101 -15.91 2.93 10.09
N ILE A 102 -15.44 2.04 10.95
CA ILE A 102 -15.68 0.60 10.83
C ILE A 102 -17.01 0.33 11.52
N LYS A 103 -18.08 0.22 10.72
CA LYS A 103 -19.40 -0.15 11.22
C LYS A 103 -19.54 -1.67 11.17
N ASN A 104 -19.80 -2.29 12.31
CA ASN A 104 -20.25 -3.67 12.35
C ASN A 104 -21.73 -3.68 11.96
N VAL A 105 -22.05 -4.14 10.75
CA VAL A 105 -23.44 -4.34 10.36
C VAL A 105 -23.86 -5.67 10.99
N LYS A 106 -24.41 -5.63 12.21
CA LYS A 106 -25.32 -6.71 12.62
C LYS A 106 -26.49 -6.64 11.64
N GLY A 107 -26.73 -7.74 10.94
CA GLY A 107 -27.69 -7.82 9.85
C GLY A 107 -29.01 -7.11 10.19
N GLU A 108 -29.39 -6.17 9.34
CA GLU A 108 -30.81 -5.90 9.13
C GLU A 108 -31.37 -7.15 8.45
N GLU A 109 -32.06 -7.99 9.23
CA GLU A 109 -33.05 -8.91 8.67
C GLU A 109 -34.24 -8.07 8.16
N PRO A 110 -34.74 -8.30 6.94
CA PRO A 110 -36.06 -7.85 6.53
C PRO A 110 -37.19 -8.66 7.19
#